data_AF-A0A0A9AFZ7-F1
#
_entry.id   AF-A0A0A9AFZ7-F1
#
_cell.length_a   1.000
_cell.length_b   1.000
_cell.length_c   1.000
_cell.angle_alpha   90.00
_cell.angle_beta   90.00
_cell.angle_gamma   90.00
#
_symmetry.space_group_name_H-M   'P 1'
#
loop_
_entity.id
_entity.type
_entity.pdbx_description
1 polymer ?
#
loop_
_entity_poly.entity_id
_entity_poly.type
_entity_poly.pdbx_seq_one_letter_code
_entity_poly.pdbx_strand_id
1 'polypeptide(L)'
;MHGYGDVLQRLRVMKLINIYMSGNELHFIKLILSKAQVLENFSIVHHAWSESSSLKACIEIMKFKRASPLPQISYKAALIF
;
A
#
# COMPACT_ATOMS: atom_id res chain seq x y z
N MET A 1 15.93 3.47 23.09
CA MET A 1 15.16 2.62 22.14
C MET A 1 15.01 3.41 20.83
N HIS A 2 15.85 3.16 19.82
CA HIS A 2 15.69 3.80 18.50
C HIS A 2 14.65 3.00 17.71
N GLY A 3 13.40 3.41 17.84
CA GLY A 3 12.25 2.69 17.30
C GLY A 3 12.12 2.81 15.77
N TYR A 4 11.46 1.81 15.17
CA TYR A 4 11.00 1.76 13.79
C TYR A 4 10.27 3.03 13.28
N GLY A 5 9.92 3.96 14.17
CA GLY A 5 9.38 5.26 13.83
C GLY A 5 10.29 6.12 12.95
N ASP A 6 11.62 5.94 12.99
CA ASP A 6 12.54 6.73 12.15
C ASP A 6 12.54 6.23 10.68
N VAL A 7 12.42 4.92 10.47
CA VAL A 7 12.47 4.33 9.11
C VAL A 7 11.27 4.78 8.27
N LEU A 8 10.06 4.75 8.83
CA LEU A 8 8.86 5.15 8.09
C LEU A 8 8.80 6.66 7.85
N GLN A 9 9.36 7.47 8.75
CA GLN A 9 9.40 8.93 8.58
C GLN A 9 10.27 9.38 7.41
N ARG A 10 11.22 8.55 6.96
CA ARG A 10 12.10 8.82 5.81
C ARG A 10 11.73 8.02 4.57
N LEU A 11 10.68 7.20 4.64
CA LEU A 11 10.27 6.33 3.54
C LEU A 11 9.63 7.16 2.42
N ARG A 12 10.38 7.35 1.33
CA ARG A 12 9.92 8.10 0.14
C ARG A 12 9.31 7.22 -0.94
N VAL A 13 9.85 6.01 -1.12
CA VAL A 13 9.44 5.11 -2.21
C VAL A 13 9.25 3.71 -1.65
N MET A 14 8.12 3.09 -1.98
CA MET A 14 7.83 1.72 -1.60
C MET A 14 7.19 0.97 -2.76
N LYS A 15 7.63 -0.28 -2.96
CA LYS A 15 7.01 -1.22 -3.88
C LYS A 15 6.68 -2.51 -3.15
N LEU A 16 5.40 -2.87 -3.16
CA LEU A 16 4.93 -4.18 -2.73
C LEU A 16 4.62 -5.03 -3.94
N ILE A 17 5.13 -6.26 -3.94
CA ILE A 17 4.94 -7.25 -4.98
C ILE A 17 4.43 -8.54 -4.36
N ASN A 18 3.72 -9.35 -5.14
CA ASN A 18 3.26 -10.68 -4.73
C ASN A 18 2.41 -10.65 -3.44
N ILE A 19 1.47 -9.69 -3.37
CA ILE A 19 0.54 -9.54 -2.25
C ILE A 19 -0.86 -9.96 -2.65
N TYR A 20 -1.61 -10.58 -1.76
CA TYR A 20 -2.96 -11.12 -2.02
C TYR A 20 -4.10 -10.21 -1.56
N MET A 21 -3.78 -9.05 -0.99
CA MET A 21 -4.75 -8.13 -0.37
C MET A 21 -5.56 -8.79 0.75
N SER A 22 -4.94 -9.73 1.46
CA SER A 22 -5.47 -10.32 2.68
C SER A 22 -5.58 -9.28 3.80
N GLY A 23 -6.33 -9.61 4.86
CA GLY A 23 -6.52 -8.69 5.99
C GLY A 23 -5.21 -8.20 6.62
N ASN A 24 -4.18 -9.03 6.71
CA ASN A 24 -2.88 -8.66 7.27
C ASN A 24 -2.11 -7.70 6.33
N GLU A 25 -2.13 -7.97 5.03
CA GLU A 25 -1.47 -7.12 4.03
C GLU A 25 -2.17 -5.75 3.95
N LEU A 26 -3.50 -5.71 4.01
CA LEU A 26 -4.28 -4.47 4.08
C LEU A 26 -3.95 -3.66 5.35
N HIS A 27 -3.84 -4.32 6.51
CA HIS A 27 -3.41 -3.67 7.75
C HIS A 27 -2.01 -3.08 7.63
N PHE A 28 -1.09 -3.81 6.99
CA PHE A 28 0.26 -3.33 6.75
C PHE A 28 0.27 -2.11 5.82
N ILE A 29 -0.47 -2.15 4.70
CA ILE A 29 -0.63 -1.01 3.79
C ILE A 29 -1.21 0.21 4.54
N LYS A 30 -2.23 0.00 5.37
CA LYS A 30 -2.82 1.05 6.21
C LYS A 30 -1.79 1.64 7.18
N LEU A 31 -0.97 0.80 7.82
CA LEU A 31 0.10 1.25 8.72
C LEU A 31 1.10 2.14 7.98
N ILE A 32 1.61 1.70 6.83
CA ILE A 32 2.55 2.46 6.01
C ILE A 32 1.95 3.82 5.63
N LEU A 33 0.74 3.84 5.06
CA LEU A 33 0.07 5.07 4.66
C LEU A 33 -0.15 6.03 5.84
N SER A 34 -0.44 5.50 7.03
CA SER A 34 -0.69 6.32 8.23
C SER A 34 0.56 6.91 8.89
N LYS A 35 1.75 6.40 8.56
CA LYS A 35 3.01 6.78 9.23
C LYS A 35 4.04 7.40 8.30
N ALA A 36 4.05 7.04 7.02
CA ALA A 36 5.04 7.52 6.06
C ALA A 36 4.70 8.94 5.56
N GLN A 37 5.19 9.94 6.27
CA GLN A 37 4.89 11.36 6.04
C GLN A 37 5.48 11.91 4.73
N VAL A 38 6.63 11.38 4.32
CA VAL A 38 7.35 11.82 3.10
C VAL A 38 7.20 10.82 1.95
N LEU A 39 6.20 9.94 2.01
CA LEU A 39 5.96 8.96 0.96
C LEU A 39 5.54 9.67 -0.32
N GLU A 40 6.35 9.54 -1.35
CA GLU A 40 6.15 10.11 -2.68
C GLU A 40 5.53 9.06 -3.61
N ASN A 41 6.10 7.85 -3.64
CA ASN A 41 5.66 6.79 -4.55
C ASN A 41 5.33 5.51 -3.80
N PHE A 42 4.10 5.03 -4.00
CA PHE A 42 3.68 3.73 -3.47
C PHE A 42 3.12 2.86 -4.61
N SER A 43 3.88 1.84 -4.98
CA SER A 43 3.50 0.90 -6.03
C SER A 43 3.06 -0.43 -5.43
N ILE A 44 1.88 -0.91 -5.81
CA ILE A 44 1.33 -2.16 -5.33
C ILE A 44 1.05 -3.07 -6.54
N VAL A 45 1.74 -4.20 -6.60
CA VAL A 45 1.50 -5.29 -7.54
C VAL A 45 0.91 -6.45 -6.77
N HIS A 46 -0.39 -6.70 -6.97
CA HIS A 46 -1.12 -7.70 -6.21
C HIS A 46 -1.65 -8.81 -7.10
N HIS A 47 -1.80 -9.99 -6.52
CA HIS A 47 -2.46 -11.12 -7.13
C HIS A 47 -3.97 -10.98 -7.01
N ALA A 48 -4.63 -10.82 -8.15
CA ALA A 48 -6.07 -10.70 -8.23
C ALA A 48 -6.65 -12.00 -8.78
N TRP A 49 -7.68 -12.50 -8.10
CA TRP A 49 -8.45 -13.66 -8.55
C TRP A 49 -9.41 -13.28 -9.68
N SER A 50 -9.76 -11.99 -9.75
CA SER A 50 -10.60 -11.38 -10.78
C SER A 50 -10.39 -9.87 -10.80
N GLU A 51 -10.77 -9.22 -11.89
CA GLU A 51 -10.79 -7.75 -11.96
C GLU A 51 -11.68 -7.12 -10.87
N SER A 52 -12.82 -7.76 -10.55
CA SER A 52 -13.71 -7.30 -9.47
C SER A 52 -13.01 -7.31 -8.11
N SER A 53 -12.23 -8.36 -7.81
CA SER A 53 -11.45 -8.43 -6.56
C SER A 53 -10.37 -7.36 -6.50
N SER A 54 -9.69 -7.09 -7.62
CA SER A 54 -8.71 -6.01 -7.74
C SER A 54 -9.34 -4.64 -7.50
N LEU A 55 -10.49 -4.37 -8.11
CA LEU A 55 -11.21 -3.10 -7.94
C LEU A 55 -11.64 -2.88 -6.48
N LYS A 56 -12.17 -3.92 -5.82
CA LYS A 56 -12.54 -3.85 -4.39
C LYS A 56 -11.35 -3.52 -3.51
N ALA A 57 -10.20 -4.16 -3.73
CA ALA A 57 -8.98 -3.88 -2.97
C ALA A 57 -8.48 -2.44 -3.20
N CYS A 58 -8.48 -1.96 -4.45
CA CYS A 58 -8.17 -0.56 -4.76
C CYS A 58 -9.07 0.42 -4.02
N ILE A 59 -10.39 0.21 -4.07
CA ILE A 59 -11.37 1.06 -3.38
C ILE A 59 -11.10 1.08 -1.88
N GLU A 60 -10.80 -0.07 -1.28
CA GLU A 60 -10.54 -0.16 0.16
C GLU A 60 -9.28 0.63 0.57
N ILE A 61 -8.19 0.49 -0.17
CA ILE A 61 -6.94 1.22 0.15
C ILE A 61 -7.11 2.72 -0.08
N MET A 62 -7.91 3.14 -1.07
CA MET A 62 -8.20 4.55 -1.31
C MET A 62 -8.89 5.24 -0.13
N LYS A 63 -9.60 4.48 0.73
CA LYS A 63 -10.22 5.00 1.97
C LYS A 63 -9.22 5.23 3.10
N PHE A 64 -8.02 4.67 3.02
CA PHE A 64 -7.07 4.76 4.12
C PHE A 64 -6.53 6.19 4.26
N LYS A 65 -6.50 6.68 5.51
CA LYS A 65 -5.88 7.97 5.85
C LYS A 65 -4.39 7.93 5.51
N ARG A 66 -3.93 8.98 4.83
CA ARG A 66 -2.54 9.13 4.41
C ARG A 66 -1.87 10.22 5.24
N ALA A 67 -0.64 9.96 5.67
CA ALA A 67 0.21 10.93 6.34
C ALA A 67 0.86 11.90 5.33
N SER A 68 1.27 11.38 4.17
CA SER A 68 1.71 12.20 3.03
C SER A 68 0.49 12.77 2.29
N PRO A 69 0.48 14.07 1.94
CA PRO A 69 -0.58 14.70 1.16
C PRO A 69 -0.47 14.42 -0.35
N LEU A 70 0.69 13.95 -0.84
CA LEU A 70 0.99 13.79 -2.27
C LEU A 70 1.43 12.39 -2.75
N PRO A 71 1.16 11.26 -2.04
CA PRO A 71 1.67 9.99 -2.50
C PRO A 71 1.01 9.61 -3.83
N GLN A 72 1.82 9.43 -4.87
CA GLN A 72 1.38 8.80 -6.11
C GLN A 72 1.25 7.30 -5.84
N ILE A 73 0.02 6.84 -5.68
CA ILE A 73 -0.30 5.43 -5.48
C ILE A 73 -0.61 4.80 -6.84
N SER A 74 0.17 3.80 -7.23
CA SER A 74 -0.07 3.05 -8.46
C SER A 74 -0.41 1.59 -8.16
N TYR A 75 -1.40 1.06 -8.87
CA TYR A 75 -1.87 -0.30 -8.71
C TYR A 75 -1.69 -1.07 -10.01
N LYS A 76 -1.18 -2.30 -9.89
CA LYS A 76 -1.16 -3.28 -10.98
C LYS A 76 -1.69 -4.60 -10.45
N ALA A 77 -2.64 -5.19 -11.16
CA ALA A 77 -3.11 -6.54 -10.90
C ALA A 77 -2.30 -7.52 -11.76
N ALA A 78 -1.76 -8.56 -11.12
CA ALA A 78 -1.29 -9.76 -11.81
C ALA A 78 -2.40 -10.81 -11.68
N LEU A 79 -3.13 -11.05 -12.76
CA LEU A 79 -4.18 -12.07 -12.79
C LEU A 79 -3.52 -13.45 -12.67
N ILE A 80 -3.98 -14.24 -11.71
CA ILE A 80 -3.60 -15.66 -11.61
C ILE A 80 -4.64 -16.44 -12.43
N PHE A 81 -4.19 -17.05 -13.53
CA PHE A 81 -4.97 -18.00 -14.33
C PHE A 81 -4.62 -19.43 -13.92
#